data_AF-A0A445HQQ9-F1
#
_entry.id   AF-A0A445HQQ9-F1
#
_cell.length_a   1.000
_cell.length_b   1.000
_cell.length_c   1.000
_cell.angle_alpha   90.00
_cell.angle_beta   90.00
_cell.angle_gamma   90.00
#
_symmetry.space_group_name_H-M   'P 1'
#
loop_
_entity.id
_entity.type
_entity.pdbx_description
1 polymer ?
#
loop_
_entity_poly.entity_id
_entity_poly.type
_entity_poly.pdbx_seq_one_letter_code
_entity_poly.pdbx_strand_id
1 'polypeptide(L)'
;MGYLQADFGAGNELSGKGIGASVGVAQYGKDLIKLKQILSTLYESSKFKPSLVAPGGFYEKYWYERLLQVSGSGIINVLTHHLYNLGPDSDEHLERKILDPEHLSGVESICIK
;
A
#
# COMPACT_ATOMS: atom_id res chain seq x y z
N MET A 1 11.25 25.98 12.51
CA MET A 1 11.22 24.51 12.67
C MET A 1 10.47 23.92 11.49
N GLY A 2 11.11 23.06 10.69
CA GLY A 2 10.45 22.30 9.63
C GLY A 2 9.97 20.94 10.15
N TYR A 3 8.85 20.45 9.62
CA TYR A 3 8.32 19.13 9.94
C TYR A 3 9.10 18.07 9.16
N LEU A 4 9.68 17.09 9.85
CA LEU A 4 10.41 15.97 9.26
C LEU A 4 9.42 14.84 8.97
N GLN A 5 8.90 14.80 7.74
CA GLN A 5 8.07 13.68 7.28
C GLN A 5 8.99 12.56 6.80
N ALA A 6 8.94 11.41 7.48
CA ALA A 6 9.83 10.29 7.18
C ALA A 6 9.46 9.55 5.89
N ASP A 7 8.16 9.38 5.65
CA ASP A 7 7.63 8.57 4.56
C ASP A 7 6.48 9.28 3.85
N PHE A 8 6.32 9.04 2.55
CA PHE A 8 5.19 9.54 1.75
C PHE A 8 4.48 8.39 1.07
N GLY A 9 3.15 8.40 1.11
CA GLY A 9 2.28 7.51 0.34
C GLY A 9 1.37 8.30 -0.60
N ALA A 10 0.81 7.62 -1.61
CA ALA A 10 -0.06 8.23 -2.61
C ALA A 10 -1.37 7.45 -2.77
N GLY A 11 -2.47 8.06 -2.35
CA GLY A 11 -3.79 7.43 -2.39
C GLY A 11 -4.00 6.38 -1.30
N ASN A 12 -5.21 5.85 -1.25
CA ASN A 12 -5.65 4.84 -0.29
C ASN A 12 -6.60 3.87 -1.02
N GLU A 13 -6.29 2.58 -0.96
CA GLU A 13 -7.11 1.50 -1.51
C GLU A 13 -7.46 1.64 -2.99
N LEU A 14 -6.60 2.26 -3.78
CA LEU A 14 -6.79 2.47 -5.22
C LEU A 14 -6.38 1.26 -6.08
N SER A 15 -5.72 0.27 -5.48
CA SER A 15 -5.16 -0.89 -6.17
C SER A 15 -6.20 -1.98 -6.40
N GLY A 16 -6.15 -2.62 -7.57
CA GLY A 16 -6.91 -3.85 -7.84
C GLY A 16 -8.41 -3.71 -7.58
N LYS A 17 -8.97 -4.67 -6.83
CA LYS A 17 -10.37 -4.66 -6.34
C LYS A 17 -10.58 -3.74 -5.13
N GLY A 18 -9.96 -2.56 -5.15
CA GLY A 18 -10.05 -1.57 -4.09
C GLY A 18 -11.47 -1.07 -3.81
N ILE A 19 -11.62 -0.26 -2.75
CA ILE A 19 -12.92 0.28 -2.33
C ILE A 19 -13.13 1.65 -2.96
N GLY A 20 -14.23 1.80 -3.70
CA GLY A 20 -14.59 3.06 -4.35
C GLY A 20 -13.83 3.27 -5.66
N ALA A 21 -12.90 4.22 -5.69
CA ALA A 21 -12.14 4.55 -6.89
C ALA A 21 -10.98 3.57 -7.11
N SER A 22 -10.69 3.25 -8.37
CA SER A 22 -9.54 2.42 -8.74
C SER A 22 -8.68 3.11 -9.79
N VAL A 23 -7.38 2.86 -9.73
CA VAL A 23 -6.41 3.33 -10.73
C VAL A 23 -5.71 2.13 -11.33
N GLY A 24 -5.60 2.11 -12.67
CA GLY A 24 -4.86 1.07 -13.36
C GLY A 24 -3.38 1.08 -12.94
N VAL A 25 -2.82 -0.11 -12.69
CA VAL A 25 -1.44 -0.28 -12.16
C VAL A 25 -0.39 0.48 -12.97
N ALA A 26 -0.52 0.53 -14.29
CA ALA A 26 0.41 1.23 -15.17
C ALA A 26 0.37 2.76 -14.97
N GLN A 27 -0.80 3.33 -14.67
CA GLN A 27 -0.91 4.77 -14.38
C GLN A 27 -0.39 5.05 -12.98
N TYR A 28 -0.82 4.27 -11.99
CA TYR A 28 -0.37 4.41 -10.60
C TYR A 28 1.16 4.35 -10.49
N GLY A 29 1.81 3.43 -11.22
CA GLY A 29 3.28 3.35 -11.28
C GLY A 29 3.94 4.60 -11.86
N LYS A 30 3.37 5.22 -12.91
CA LYS A 30 3.86 6.51 -13.44
C LYS A 30 3.72 7.63 -12.42
N ASP A 31 2.61 7.63 -11.67
CA ASP A 31 2.35 8.62 -10.64
C ASP A 31 3.37 8.50 -9.49
N LEU A 32 3.74 7.27 -9.10
CA LEU A 32 4.79 7.03 -8.11
C LEU A 32 6.18 7.48 -8.58
N ILE A 33 6.53 7.22 -9.86
CA ILE A 33 7.78 7.74 -10.44
C ILE A 33 7.80 9.26 -10.35
N LYS A 34 6.68 9.91 -10.69
CA LYS A 34 6.58 11.37 -10.64
C LYS A 34 6.68 11.89 -9.21
N LEU A 35 6.03 11.23 -8.26
CA LEU A 35 6.13 11.56 -6.84
C LEU A 35 7.57 11.42 -6.34
N LYS A 36 8.28 10.35 -6.70
CA LYS A 36 9.70 10.16 -6.35
C LYS A 36 10.59 11.29 -6.89
N GLN A 37 10.32 11.77 -8.10
CA GLN A 37 11.01 12.93 -8.67
C GLN A 37 10.73 14.21 -7.86
N ILE A 38 9.46 14.47 -7.52
CA ILE A 38 9.08 15.62 -6.69
C ILE A 38 9.78 15.56 -5.33
N LEU A 39 9.78 14.40 -4.66
CA LEU A 39 10.47 14.21 -3.39
C LEU A 39 11.98 14.42 -3.52
N SER A 40 12.59 13.92 -4.61
CA SER A 40 14.02 14.11 -4.87
C SER A 40 14.40 15.60 -4.99
N THR A 41 13.56 16.39 -5.66
CA THR A 41 13.74 17.85 -5.80
C THR A 41 13.50 18.57 -4.47
N LEU A 42 12.39 18.29 -3.78
CA LEU A 42 12.04 18.96 -2.52
C LEU A 42 13.09 18.72 -1.44
N TYR A 43 13.70 17.54 -1.42
CA TYR A 43 14.69 17.15 -0.42
C TYR A 43 16.13 17.22 -0.97
N GLU A 44 16.40 17.85 -2.12
CA GLU A 44 17.71 17.81 -2.79
C GLU A 44 18.87 18.20 -1.86
N SER A 45 18.74 19.33 -1.17
CA SER A 45 19.71 19.87 -0.20
C SER A 45 19.61 19.25 1.19
N SER A 46 18.62 18.40 1.42
CA SER A 46 18.44 17.71 2.70
C SER A 46 19.32 16.47 2.78
N LYS A 47 19.98 16.29 3.93
CA LYS A 47 20.65 15.03 4.30
C LYS A 47 19.65 13.89 4.52
N PHE A 48 18.41 14.24 4.82
CA PHE A 48 17.30 13.29 4.98
C PHE A 48 16.53 13.15 3.66
N LYS A 49 16.35 11.92 3.18
CA LYS A 49 15.52 11.59 2.01
C LYS A 49 14.37 10.71 2.47
N PRO A 50 13.10 11.13 2.28
CA PRO A 50 11.98 10.33 2.73
C PRO A 50 11.80 9.06 1.90
N SER A 51 11.22 8.04 2.50
CA SER A 51 10.83 6.81 1.80
C SER A 51 9.52 7.02 1.04
N LEU A 52 9.38 6.36 -0.11
CA LEU A 52 8.11 6.26 -0.83
C LEU A 52 7.47 4.91 -0.49
N VAL A 53 6.25 4.93 0.05
CA VAL A 53 5.49 3.74 0.45
C VAL A 53 4.22 3.62 -0.38
N ALA A 54 3.91 2.43 -0.87
CA ALA A 54 2.81 2.19 -1.81
C ALA A 54 2.41 0.71 -1.86
N PRO A 55 1.25 0.31 -2.41
CA PRO A 55 0.15 1.17 -2.85
C PRO A 55 -0.87 1.54 -1.75
N GLY A 56 -0.77 1.00 -0.54
CA GLY A 56 -1.74 1.24 0.53
C GLY A 56 -3.12 0.72 0.19
N GLY A 57 -3.22 -0.49 -0.37
CA GLY A 57 -4.49 -1.11 -0.76
C GLY A 57 -4.54 -2.61 -0.50
N PHE A 58 -5.59 -3.29 -0.93
CA PHE A 58 -5.72 -4.73 -0.73
C PHE A 58 -4.73 -5.50 -1.61
N TYR A 59 -4.15 -6.56 -1.08
CA TYR A 59 -3.21 -7.37 -1.85
C TYR A 59 -3.91 -8.10 -2.99
N GLU A 60 -3.43 -7.84 -4.21
CA GLU A 60 -3.79 -8.59 -5.41
C GLU A 60 -2.50 -8.91 -6.16
N LYS A 61 -2.14 -10.20 -6.22
CA LYS A 61 -0.85 -10.67 -6.72
C LYS A 61 -0.45 -10.05 -8.06
N TYR A 62 -1.31 -10.14 -9.07
CA TYR A 62 -1.02 -9.60 -10.40
C TYR A 62 -0.80 -8.08 -10.36
N TRP A 63 -1.65 -7.36 -9.64
CA TRP A 63 -1.55 -5.90 -9.55
C TRP A 63 -0.25 -5.48 -8.86
N TYR A 64 0.15 -6.14 -7.78
CA TYR A 64 1.37 -5.82 -7.02
C TYR A 64 2.64 -6.19 -7.79
N GLU A 65 2.68 -7.37 -8.43
CA GLU A 65 3.79 -7.77 -9.29
C GLU A 65 3.95 -6.80 -10.46
N ARG A 66 2.85 -6.41 -11.11
CA ARG A 66 2.88 -5.42 -12.19
C ARG A 66 3.30 -4.06 -11.68
N LEU A 67 2.91 -3.64 -10.48
CA LEU A 67 3.33 -2.36 -9.90
C LEU A 67 4.86 -2.28 -9.84
N LEU A 68 5.50 -3.28 -9.26
CA LEU A 68 6.97 -3.33 -9.16
C LEU A 68 7.65 -3.31 -10.54
N GLN A 69 7.06 -3.99 -11.53
CA GLN A 69 7.57 -3.99 -12.90
C GLN A 69 7.45 -2.62 -13.57
N VAL A 70 6.30 -1.94 -13.45
CA VAL A 70 6.05 -0.67 -14.15
C VAL A 70 6.66 0.54 -13.44
N SER A 71 6.82 0.49 -12.11
CA SER A 71 7.53 1.54 -11.36
C SER A 71 9.04 1.42 -11.55
N GLY A 72 9.56 0.19 -11.64
CA GLY A 72 11.00 -0.06 -11.70
C GLY A 72 11.69 0.03 -10.34
N SER A 73 12.97 -0.34 -10.34
CA SER A 73 13.80 -0.41 -9.13
C SER A 73 14.07 0.97 -8.52
N GLY A 74 14.08 1.04 -7.19
CA GLY A 74 14.42 2.26 -6.44
C GLY A 74 13.31 3.30 -6.33
N ILE A 75 12.14 3.06 -6.93
CA ILE A 75 10.98 3.95 -6.79
C ILE A 75 10.27 3.71 -5.46
N ILE A 76 9.76 2.50 -5.24
CA ILE A 76 9.06 2.13 -4.00
C ILE A 76 10.08 1.63 -2.99
N ASN A 77 10.10 2.23 -1.80
CA ASN A 77 10.98 1.84 -0.70
C ASN A 77 10.33 0.79 0.21
N VAL A 78 9.02 0.88 0.42
CA VAL A 78 8.25 -0.08 1.23
C VAL A 78 6.95 -0.42 0.52
N LEU A 79 6.70 -1.71 0.35
CA LEU A 79 5.45 -2.23 -0.19
C LEU A 79 4.44 -2.38 0.96
N THR A 80 3.25 -1.81 0.80
CA THR A 80 2.22 -1.72 1.84
C THR A 80 0.91 -2.32 1.34
N HIS A 81 0.20 -3.03 2.21
CA HIS A 81 -1.12 -3.57 1.91
C HIS A 81 -2.04 -3.51 3.13
N HIS A 82 -3.35 -3.46 2.89
CA HIS A 82 -4.37 -3.47 3.94
C HIS A 82 -4.95 -4.88 4.08
N LEU A 83 -5.28 -5.23 5.32
CA LEU A 83 -5.84 -6.52 5.69
C LEU A 83 -6.97 -6.32 6.69
N TYR A 84 -8.14 -6.85 6.37
CA TYR A 84 -9.30 -6.87 7.26
C TYR A 84 -9.90 -8.27 7.21
N ASN A 85 -9.81 -9.01 8.31
CA ASN A 85 -10.18 -10.43 8.36
C ASN A 85 -11.48 -10.71 9.11
N LEU A 86 -12.02 -9.73 9.83
CA LEU A 86 -13.21 -9.94 10.66
C LEU A 86 -14.53 -9.69 9.91
N GLY A 87 -14.50 -8.91 8.83
CA GLY A 87 -15.70 -8.47 8.12
C GLY A 87 -16.26 -7.16 8.69
N PRO A 88 -17.48 -6.76 8.27
CA PRO A 88 -18.12 -5.53 8.72
C PRO A 88 -18.65 -5.65 10.16
N ASP A 89 -18.92 -4.51 10.78
CA ASP A 89 -19.55 -4.42 12.11
C ASP A 89 -20.97 -5.01 12.15
N SER A 90 -21.65 -5.07 11.01
CA SER A 90 -22.99 -5.68 10.89
C SER A 90 -23.01 -7.21 10.98
N ASP A 91 -21.86 -7.85 11.19
CA ASP A 91 -21.74 -9.30 11.28
C ASP A 91 -22.17 -9.82 12.66
N GLU A 92 -23.31 -10.49 12.74
CA GLU A 92 -23.84 -11.09 13.98
C GLU A 92 -22.94 -12.18 14.59
N HIS A 93 -21.84 -12.55 13.93
CA HIS A 93 -20.89 -13.57 14.36
C HIS A 93 -19.51 -13.00 14.66
N LEU A 94 -19.38 -11.67 14.72
CA LEU A 94 -18.11 -10.98 14.97
C LEU A 94 -17.41 -11.46 16.26
N GLU A 95 -18.14 -11.59 17.37
CA GLU A 95 -17.58 -12.09 18.64
C GLU A 95 -16.94 -13.48 18.49
N ARG A 96 -17.59 -14.38 17.74
CA ARG A 96 -17.06 -15.73 17.50
C ARG A 96 -15.81 -15.68 16.63
N LYS A 97 -15.80 -14.85 15.58
CA LYS A 97 -14.66 -14.69 14.66
C LYS A 97 -13.42 -14.11 15.35
N ILE A 98 -13.59 -13.19 16.30
CA ILE A 98 -12.47 -12.59 17.05
C ILE A 98 -11.77 -13.63 17.95
N LEU A 99 -12.52 -14.61 18.45
CA LEU A 99 -12.01 -15.64 19.35
C LEU A 99 -11.57 -16.92 18.63
N ASP A 100 -11.75 -17.01 17.32
CA ASP A 100 -11.44 -18.20 16.52
C ASP A 100 -10.03 -18.11 15.91
N PRO A 101 -9.05 -18.91 16.41
CA PRO A 101 -7.69 -18.89 15.90
C PRO A 101 -7.56 -19.38 14.46
N GLU A 102 -8.43 -20.30 14.00
CA GLU A 102 -8.41 -20.77 12.60
C GLU A 102 -8.87 -19.66 11.66
N HIS A 103 -9.92 -18.93 12.06
CA HIS A 103 -10.39 -17.75 11.33
C HIS A 103 -9.32 -16.65 11.24
N LEU A 104 -8.67 -16.34 12.36
CA LEU A 104 -7.62 -15.32 12.41
C LEU A 104 -6.39 -15.70 11.56
N SER A 105 -6.04 -16.99 11.50
CA SER A 105 -4.87 -17.49 10.76
C SER A 105 -5.10 -17.58 9.24
N GLY A 106 -6.35 -17.55 8.77
CA GLY A 106 -6.67 -17.63 7.33
C GLY A 106 -6.00 -16.56 6.44
N VAL A 107 -5.56 -15.45 7.05
CA VAL A 107 -4.87 -14.34 6.39
C VAL A 107 -3.41 -14.60 6.04
N GLU A 108 -2.80 -15.65 6.57
CA GLU A 108 -1.39 -16.00 6.30
C GLU A 108 -1.11 -16.18 4.79
N SER A 109 -2.13 -16.59 4.04
CA SER A 109 -2.05 -16.76 2.58
C SER A 109 -2.04 -15.44 1.79
N ILE A 110 -2.37 -14.31 2.44
CA ILE A 110 -2.51 -12.97 1.85
C ILE A 110 -1.27 -12.11 2.12
N CYS A 111 -0.43 -12.50 3.08
CA CYS A 111 0.85 -11.86 3.33
C CYS A 111 1.82 -12.13 2.17
N ILE A 112 2.52 -11.09 1.73
CA ILE A 112 3.60 -11.21 0.77
C ILE A 112 4.71 -12.04 1.44
N LYS A 113 4.84 -13.31 1.03
CA LYS A 113 5.94 -14.20 1.45
C LYS A 113 7.21 -13.89 0.68
#